data_AF-A0A929C0N7-F1
#
_entry.id   AF-A0A929C0N7-F1
#
_cell.length_a   1.000
_cell.length_b   1.000
_cell.length_c   1.000
_cell.angle_alpha   90.00
_cell.angle_beta   90.00
_cell.angle_gamma   90.00
#
_symmetry.space_group_name_H-M   'P 1'
#
loop_
_entity.id
_entity.type
_entity.pdbx_description
1 polymer ?
#
loop_
_entity_poly.entity_id
_entity_poly.type
_entity_poly.pdbx_seq_one_letter_code
_entity_poly.pdbx_strand_id
1 'polypeptide(L)' 'LSQIKALGEPFDPNLHEAMMQGKGKEGTVVEEIEKGYKLNNRLIRPSKVVVGSGEEKEE' A
#
# COMPACT_ATOMS: atom_id res chain seq x y z
N LEU A 1 -8.93 -16.99 1.83
CA LEU A 1 -8.55 -15.65 1.34
C LEU A 1 -7.45 -15.13 2.26
N SER A 2 -6.30 -14.77 1.70
CA SER A 2 -5.19 -14.19 2.46
C SER A 2 -5.21 -12.69 2.25
N GLN A 3 -5.24 -11.92 3.33
CA GLN A 3 -5.15 -10.46 3.25
C GLN A 3 -3.76 -10.06 2.78
N ILE A 4 -3.69 -9.09 1.87
CA ILE A 4 -2.43 -8.45 1.49
C ILE A 4 -2.08 -7.47 2.61
N LYS A 5 -0.90 -7.61 3.22
CA LYS A 5 -0.39 -6.60 4.14
C LYS A 5 0.25 -5.50 3.29
N ALA A 6 -0.38 -4.33 3.26
CA ALA A 6 0.18 -3.20 2.55
C ALA A 6 0.77 -2.15 3.51
N LEU A 7 0.12 -1.85 4.63
CA LEU A 7 0.57 -0.82 5.58
C LEU A 7 2.02 -1.07 6.06
N GLY A 8 2.89 -0.08 5.85
CA GLY A 8 4.32 -0.13 6.24
C GLY A 8 5.21 -0.95 5.30
N GLU A 9 4.65 -1.66 4.32
CA GLU A 9 5.39 -2.38 3.29
C GLU A 9 5.71 -1.46 2.11
N PRO A 10 6.75 -1.76 1.32
CA PRO A 10 7.00 -1.05 0.06
C PRO A 10 5.80 -1.18 -0.89
N PHE A 11 5.53 -0.10 -1.61
CA PHE A 11 4.48 -0.08 -2.62
C PHE A 11 4.85 -1.02 -3.78
N ASP A 12 3.95 -1.97 -4.08
CA ASP A 12 4.10 -2.90 -5.19
C ASP A 12 2.89 -2.74 -6.11
N PRO A 13 3.04 -2.20 -7.33
CA PRO A 13 1.92 -1.96 -8.25
C PRO A 13 1.23 -3.26 -8.71
N ASN A 14 1.84 -4.43 -8.54
CA ASN A 14 1.18 -5.70 -8.83
C ASN A 14 0.16 -6.09 -7.76
N LEU A 15 0.31 -5.56 -6.54
CA LEU A 15 -0.46 -5.97 -5.35
C LEU A 15 -1.27 -4.82 -4.76
N HIS A 16 -0.84 -3.59 -5.00
CA HIS A 16 -1.31 -2.36 -4.41
C HIS A 16 -1.75 -1.38 -5.50
N GLU A 17 -2.80 -0.63 -5.21
CA GLU A 17 -3.33 0.44 -6.03
C GLU A 17 -3.14 1.76 -5.28
N ALA A 18 -2.20 2.60 -5.74
CA ALA A 18 -1.92 3.89 -5.14
C ALA A 18 -3.05 4.87 -5.47
N MET A 19 -3.86 5.20 -4.48
CA MET A 19 -4.95 6.17 -4.64
C MET A 19 -4.47 7.60 -4.48
N MET A 20 -3.55 7.83 -3.54
CA MET A 20 -3.03 9.14 -3.18
C MET A 20 -1.57 9.02 -2.72
N GLN A 21 -0.87 10.16 -2.69
CA GLN A 21 0.41 10.30 -2.01
C GLN A 21 0.22 11.03 -0.69
N GLY A 22 0.92 10.58 0.35
CA GLY A 22 0.85 11.13 1.70
C GLY A 22 2.23 11.39 2.28
N LYS A 23 2.29 12.04 3.43
CA LYS A 23 3.55 12.28 4.14
C LYS A 23 4.12 10.98 4.68
N GLY A 24 5.41 10.79 4.50
CA GLY A 24 6.15 9.61 4.95
C GLY A 24 7.14 9.12 3.90
N LYS A 25 7.76 7.98 4.20
CA LYS A 25 8.86 7.43 3.42
C LYS A 25 8.48 7.16 1.97
N GLU A 26 9.27 7.69 1.04
CA GLU A 26 9.05 7.56 -0.39
C GLU A 26 8.89 6.08 -0.78
N GLY A 27 7.87 5.78 -1.57
CA GLY A 27 7.63 4.42 -2.08
C GLY A 27 7.20 3.40 -1.02
N THR A 28 6.91 3.84 0.22
CA THR A 28 6.36 2.99 1.28
C THR A 28 4.87 3.28 1.45
N VAL A 29 4.06 2.26 1.70
CA VAL A 29 2.65 2.46 2.02
C VAL A 29 2.52 3.09 3.40
N VAL A 30 2.01 4.31 3.45
CA VAL A 30 1.81 5.06 4.70
C VAL A 30 0.41 4.84 5.27
N GLU A 31 -0.57 4.51 4.42
CA GLU A 31 -1.95 4.25 4.85
C GLU A 31 -2.61 3.20 3.94
N GLU A 32 -3.44 2.34 4.51
CA GLU A 32 -4.27 1.39 3.77
C GLU A 32 -5.74 1.82 3.87
N ILE A 33 -6.29 2.27 2.74
CA ILE A 33 -7.69 2.71 2.62
C ILE A 33 -8.59 1.48 2.54
N GLU A 34 -8.17 0.47 1.77
CA GLU A 34 -8.95 -0.73 1.54
C GLU A 34 -8.07 -1.97 1.42
N LYS A 35 -8.46 -3.00 2.16
CA LYS A 35 -7.76 -4.29 2.20
C LYS A 35 -7.86 -5.03 0.88
N GLY A 36 -6.71 -5.39 0.34
CA GLY A 36 -6.54 -6.29 -0.78
C GLY A 36 -6.55 -7.75 -0.34
N TYR A 37 -6.92 -8.64 -1.24
CA TYR A 37 -7.01 -10.07 -0.96
C TYR A 37 -6.43 -10.92 -2.10
N LYS A 38 -5.76 -12.00 -1.71
CA LYS A 38 -5.26 -13.05 -2.59
C LYS A 38 -5.92 -14.38 -2.24
N LEU A 39 -6.10 -15.24 -3.24
CA LEU A 39 -6.55 -16.61 -3.07
C LEU A 39 -5.64 -17.53 -3.88
N ASN A 40 -4.97 -18.49 -3.23
CA ASN A 40 -4.07 -19.44 -3.89
C ASN A 40 -3.06 -18.76 -4.84
N ASN A 41 -2.35 -17.74 -4.34
CA ASN A 41 -1.44 -16.89 -5.11
C ASN A 41 -2.05 -16.03 -6.24
N ARG A 42 -3.35 -16.15 -6.51
CA ARG A 42 -4.06 -15.28 -7.46
C ARG A 42 -4.51 -14.01 -6.75
N LEU A 43 -4.16 -12.85 -7.31
CA LEU A 43 -4.71 -11.57 -6.87
C LEU A 43 -6.21 -11.53 -7.19
N ILE A 44 -7.03 -11.36 -6.16
CA ILE A 44 -8.47 -11.20 -6.31
C ILE A 44 -8.83 -9.72 -6.33
N ARG A 45 -8.16 -8.95 -5.49
CA ARG A 45 -8.33 -7.49 -5.41
C ARG A 45 -7.03 -6.84 -4.92
N PRO A 46 -6.54 -5.78 -5.56
CA PRO A 46 -5.42 -5.00 -5.05
C PRO A 46 -5.80 -4.27 -3.74
N SER A 47 -4.81 -4.00 -2.89
CA SER A 47 -5.01 -3.15 -1.70
C SER A 47 -4.97 -1.68 -2.13
N LYS A 48 -5.99 -0.90 -1.77
CA LYS A 48 -5.97 0.55 -2.04
C LYS A 48 -5.21 1.25 -0.95
N VAL A 49 -4.18 1.98 -1.34
CA VAL A 49 -3.18 2.51 -0.41
C VAL A 49 -2.82 3.95 -0.71
N VAL A 50 -2.29 4.61 0.30
CA VAL A 50 -1.60 5.89 0.20
C VAL A 50 -0.11 5.60 0.26
N VAL A 51 0.65 6.11 -0.71
CA VAL A 51 2.11 5.93 -0.80
C VAL A 51 2.81 7.17 -0.27
N GLY A 52 3.89 7.00 0.47
CA GLY A 52 4.70 8.11 0.97
C GLY A 52 5.34 8.88 -0.19
N SER A 53 5.32 10.22 -0.10
CA SER A 53 5.94 11.13 -1.07
C SER A 53 7.43 11.40 -0.80
N GLY A 54 8.00 10.86 0.28
CA GLY A 54 9.35 11.21 0.73
C GLY A 54 9.39 12.44 1.63
N GLU A 55 8.25 13.09 1.86
CA GLU A 55 8.11 14.15 2.85
C GLU A 55 7.97 13.51 4.24
N GLU A 56 9.08 13.06 4.82
CA GLU A 56 9.20 12.90 6.26
C GLU A 56 9.20 14.31 6.87
N LYS A 57 8.15 14.64 7.64
CA LYS A 57 8.26 15.75 8.58
C LYS A 57 9.31 15.35 9.61
N GLU A 58 10.51 15.89 9.49
CA GLU A 58 11.33 16.16 10.67
C GLU A 58 10.55 17.15 11.55
N GLU A 59 9.95 16.65 12.63
CA GLU A 59 9.53 17.45 13.79
C GLU A 59 9.97 16.75 15.07
#